data_AF-A0A5K0WJB6-F1
#
_entry.id   AF-A0A5K0WJB6-F1
#
_cell.length_a   1.000
_cell.length_b   1.000
_cell.length_c   1.000
_cell.angle_alpha   90.00
_cell.angle_beta   90.00
_cell.angle_gamma   90.00
#
_symmetry.space_group_name_H-M   'P 1'
#
loop_
_entity.id
_entity.type
_entity.pdbx_description
1 polymer ?
#
loop_
_entity_poly.entity_id
_entity_poly.type
_entity_poly.pdbx_seq_one_letter_code
_entity_poly.pdbx_strand_id
1 'polypeptide(L)' 'PLLSTWTRVVRYAYPWWRQKEIVSEKRRLEGLCPLTPEEATLTLRALGFGKETQIYVASGETYGSKRRLSALHAAYPHI' A
#
# COMPACT_ATOMS: atom_id res chain seq x y z
N PRO A 1 -8.88 -3.57 6.23
CA PRO A 1 -9.54 -4.61 7.08
C PRO A 1 -8.91 -6.01 7.01
N LEU A 2 -8.46 -6.49 5.83
CA LEU A 2 -7.84 -7.83 5.67
C LEU A 2 -6.30 -7.84 5.63
N LEU A 3 -5.65 -6.67 5.56
CA LEU A 3 -4.19 -6.54 5.61
C LEU A 3 -3.63 -6.58 7.06
N SER A 4 -4.47 -6.31 8.06
CA SER A 4 -4.07 -6.32 9.47
C SER A 4 -3.92 -7.74 10.03
N THR A 5 -4.62 -8.73 9.46
CA THR A 5 -4.63 -10.12 9.95
C THR A 5 -3.41 -10.91 9.47
N TRP A 6 -3.00 -10.74 8.21
CA TRP A 6 -1.79 -11.39 7.67
C TRP A 6 -0.51 -10.94 8.39
N THR A 7 -0.39 -9.64 8.67
CA THR A 7 0.77 -9.11 9.41
C THR A 7 0.79 -9.58 10.86
N ARG A 8 -0.37 -9.84 11.49
CA ARG A 8 -0.41 -10.31 12.88
C ARG A 8 0.22 -11.69 13.03
N VAL A 9 -0.10 -12.66 12.17
CA VAL A 9 0.46 -14.02 12.28
C VAL A 9 1.99 -14.01 12.20
N VAL A 10 2.56 -13.29 11.22
CA VAL A 10 4.02 -13.16 11.05
C VAL A 10 4.67 -12.48 12.27
N ARG A 11 4.07 -11.39 12.77
CA ARG A 11 4.61 -10.67 13.93
C ARG A 11 4.65 -11.52 15.19
N TYR A 12 3.67 -12.39 15.39
CA TYR A 12 3.62 -13.27 16.55
C TYR A 12 4.49 -14.52 16.40
N ALA A 13 4.75 -14.97 15.16
CA ALA A 13 5.63 -16.10 14.89
C ALA A 13 7.10 -15.85 15.29
N TYR A 14 7.57 -14.60 15.27
CA TYR A 14 8.95 -14.24 15.62
C TYR A 14 9.05 -13.54 16.98
N PRO A 15 9.60 -14.17 18.03
CA PRO A 15 9.62 -13.60 19.39
C PRO A 15 10.28 -12.23 19.48
N TRP A 16 11.37 -12.00 18.74
CA TRP A 16 12.15 -10.76 18.74
C TRP A 16 11.50 -9.59 17.96
N TRP A 17 10.29 -9.75 17.45
CA TRP A 17 9.61 -8.68 16.73
C TRP A 17 9.23 -7.52 17.66
N ARG A 18 9.76 -6.32 17.41
CA ARG A 18 9.63 -5.14 18.30
C ARG A 18 8.19 -4.72 18.60
N GLN A 19 7.31 -4.69 17.61
CA GLN A 19 5.91 -4.26 17.75
C GLN A 19 4.94 -5.34 17.30
N LYS A 20 4.22 -5.94 18.26
CA LYS A 20 3.27 -7.05 18.01
C LYS A 20 1.88 -6.53 17.60
N GLU A 21 1.42 -5.51 18.31
CA GLU A 21 0.17 -4.80 18.09
C GLU A 21 0.43 -3.58 17.18
N ILE A 22 -0.32 -3.46 16.08
CA ILE A 22 -0.25 -2.30 15.18
C ILE A 22 -1.65 -1.70 15.08
N VAL A 23 -1.83 -0.52 15.66
CA VAL A 23 -3.05 0.28 15.52
C VAL A 23 -2.96 1.08 14.22
N SER A 24 -3.67 0.63 13.20
CA SER A 24 -3.60 1.21 11.85
C SER A 24 -4.01 2.69 11.78
N GLU A 25 -4.88 3.15 12.66
CA GLU A 25 -5.31 4.55 12.72
C GLU A 25 -4.19 5.46 13.24
N LYS A 26 -3.59 5.10 14.38
CA LYS A 26 -2.46 5.83 14.96
C LYS A 26 -1.27 5.88 13.98
N ARG A 27 -0.96 4.76 13.31
CA ARG A 27 0.12 4.74 12.31
C ARG A 27 -0.18 5.58 11.07
N ARG A 28 -1.45 5.73 10.67
CA ARG A 28 -1.85 6.63 9.59
C ARG A 28 -1.68 8.09 10.00
N LEU A 29 -2.06 8.46 11.22
CA LEU A 29 -1.83 9.80 11.76
C LEU A 29 -0.33 10.15 11.86
N GLU A 30 0.50 9.15 12.20
CA GLU A 30 1.96 9.29 12.23
C GLU A 30 2.61 9.26 10.83
N GLY A 31 1.84 9.08 9.74
CA GLY A 31 2.38 8.98 8.38
C GLY A 31 3.17 7.70 8.10
N LEU A 32 3.06 6.68 8.96
CA LEU A 32 3.82 5.42 8.90
C LEU A 32 3.07 4.29 8.17
N CYS A 33 1.82 4.51 7.78
CA CYS A 33 1.08 3.57 6.95
C CYS A 33 1.30 3.92 5.47
N PRO A 34 1.65 2.95 4.61
CA PRO A 34 1.71 3.21 3.17
C PRO A 34 0.34 3.66 2.65
N LEU A 35 0.35 4.58 1.68
CA LEU A 35 -0.83 5.03 0.96
C LEU A 35 -1.55 3.83 0.32
N THR A 36 -2.88 3.87 0.25
CA THR A 36 -3.58 2.88 -0.57
C THR A 36 -3.25 3.10 -2.06
N PRO A 37 -3.38 2.07 -2.92
CA PRO A 37 -3.20 2.25 -4.36
C PRO A 37 -4.08 3.38 -4.93
N GLU A 38 -5.30 3.56 -4.41
CA GLU A 38 -6.16 4.68 -4.82
C GLU A 38 -5.61 6.04 -4.38
N GLU A 39 -5.16 6.17 -3.13
CA GLU A 39 -4.55 7.41 -2.61
C GLU A 39 -3.26 7.75 -3.34
N ALA A 40 -2.42 6.75 -3.63
CA ALA A 40 -1.22 6.92 -4.43
C ALA A 40 -1.56 7.39 -5.86
N THR A 41 -2.60 6.81 -6.48
CA THR A 41 -3.08 7.24 -7.80
C THR A 41 -3.50 8.71 -7.81
N LEU A 42 -4.27 9.15 -6.81
CA LEU A 42 -4.71 10.54 -6.70
C LEU A 42 -3.53 11.49 -6.46
N THR A 43 -2.59 11.09 -5.61
CA THR A 43 -1.39 11.86 -5.31
C THR A 43 -0.53 12.05 -6.56
N LEU A 44 -0.32 10.99 -7.35
CA LEU A 44 0.44 11.06 -8.59
C LEU A 44 -0.23 11.98 -9.63
N ARG A 45 -1.57 11.95 -9.75
CA ARG A 45 -2.28 12.91 -10.61
C ARG A 45 -2.15 14.34 -10.11
N ALA A 46 -2.25 14.57 -8.81
CA ALA A 46 -2.11 15.90 -8.21
C ALA A 46 -0.70 16.47 -8.41
N LEU A 47 0.33 15.63 -8.45
CA LEU A 47 1.70 16.01 -8.78
C LEU A 47 1.93 16.27 -10.28
N GLY A 48 0.93 16.06 -11.14
CA GLY A 48 1.00 16.32 -12.56
C GLY A 48 1.53 15.16 -13.41
N PHE A 49 1.65 13.95 -12.86
CA PHE A 49 2.03 12.78 -13.65
C PHE A 49 0.90 12.39 -14.61
N GLY A 50 1.18 12.48 -15.90
CA GLY A 50 0.27 12.10 -16.99
C GLY A 50 0.21 10.59 -17.21
N LYS A 51 -0.76 10.14 -18.01
CA LYS A 51 -1.02 8.70 -18.28
C LYS A 51 0.16 7.96 -18.90
N GLU A 52 1.01 8.67 -19.65
CA GLU A 52 2.22 8.15 -20.29
C GLU A 52 3.37 7.88 -19.30
N THR A 53 3.21 8.24 -18.02
CA THR A 53 4.25 8.01 -17.01
C THR A 53 4.40 6.52 -16.74
N GLN A 54 5.62 6.02 -16.90
CA GLN A 54 5.96 4.65 -16.53
C GLN A 54 6.13 4.56 -15.02
N ILE A 55 5.32 3.71 -14.37
CA ILE A 55 5.33 3.54 -12.91
C ILE A 55 5.85 2.14 -12.62
N TYR A 56 6.77 2.03 -11.66
CA TYR A 56 7.24 0.73 -11.18
C TYR A 56 6.79 0.50 -9.73
N VAL A 57 6.11 -0.62 -9.49
CA VAL A 57 5.53 -0.95 -8.19
C VAL A 57 6.44 -1.96 -7.47
N ALA A 58 7.24 -1.48 -6.52
CA ALA A 58 8.12 -2.33 -5.70
C ALA A 58 7.43 -3.00 -4.50
N SER A 59 6.11 -2.85 -4.37
CA SER A 59 5.31 -3.61 -3.42
C SER A 59 4.84 -4.89 -4.11
N GLY A 60 5.30 -6.05 -3.67
CA GLY A 60 4.78 -7.34 -4.17
C GLY A 60 3.30 -7.54 -3.81
N GLU A 61 2.95 -8.68 -3.21
CA GLU A 61 1.55 -8.99 -2.84
C GLU A 61 0.97 -8.08 -1.74
N THR A 62 1.76 -7.16 -1.18
CA THR A 62 1.42 -6.26 -0.06
C THR A 62 0.25 -5.32 -0.38
N TYR A 63 0.19 -4.72 -1.58
CA TYR A 63 -0.99 -3.94 -1.99
C TYR A 63 -2.15 -4.83 -2.44
N GLY A 64 -1.93 -6.13 -2.57
CA GLY A 64 -2.90 -7.13 -2.98
C GLY A 64 -2.72 -7.59 -4.43
N SER A 65 -3.58 -8.54 -4.83
CA SER A 65 -3.66 -9.01 -6.21
C SER A 65 -4.00 -7.88 -7.18
N LYS A 66 -3.80 -8.10 -8.49
CA LYS A 66 -4.12 -7.17 -9.60
C LYS A 66 -5.43 -6.39 -9.41
N ARG A 67 -6.44 -6.97 -8.75
CA ARG A 67 -7.70 -6.30 -8.41
C ARG A 67 -7.51 -5.01 -7.62
N ARG A 68 -6.61 -4.95 -6.63
CA ARG A 68 -6.37 -3.75 -5.83
C ARG A 68 -5.50 -2.69 -6.54
N LEU A 69 -4.71 -3.11 -7.53
CA LEU A 69 -3.97 -2.21 -8.41
C LEU A 69 -4.80 -1.74 -9.63
N SER A 70 -6.05 -2.19 -9.77
CA SER A 70 -6.89 -1.85 -10.92
C SER A 70 -7.10 -0.33 -11.10
N ALA A 71 -7.25 0.41 -10.00
CA ALA A 71 -7.37 1.87 -10.03
C ALA A 71 -6.10 2.56 -10.57
N LEU A 72 -4.93 2.00 -10.24
CA LEU A 72 -3.63 2.51 -10.68
C LEU A 72 -3.39 2.16 -12.15
N HIS A 73 -3.68 0.92 -12.59
CA HIS A 73 -3.65 0.52 -14.00
C HIS A 73 -4.63 1.32 -14.88
N ALA A 74 -5.82 1.66 -14.37
CA ALA A 74 -6.79 2.47 -15.12
C ALA A 74 -6.32 3.92 -15.30
N ALA A 75 -5.52 4.44 -14.37
CA ALA A 75 -4.95 5.78 -14.43
C ALA A 75 -3.67 5.83 -15.26
N TYR A 76 -2.86 4.79 -15.18
CA TYR A 76 -1.55 4.67 -15.83
C TYR A 76 -1.47 3.34 -16.58
N PRO A 77 -1.73 3.33 -17.90
CA PRO A 77 -1.72 2.11 -18.70
C PRO A 77 -0.32 1.49 -18.86
N HIS A 78 0.75 2.23 -18.54
CA HIS A 78 2.15 1.82 -18.66
C HIS A 78 2.79 1.34 -17.35
N ILE A 79 1.99 0.73 -16.46
CA ILE A 79 2.42 0.20 -15.16
C ILE A 79 2.61 -1.31 -15.15
#